data_AF-A0A3D4CRG0-F1
#
_entry.id   AF-A0A3D4CRG0-F1
#
_cell.length_a   1.000
_cell.length_b   1.000
_cell.length_c   1.000
_cell.angle_alpha   90.00
_cell.angle_beta   90.00
_cell.angle_gamma   90.00
#
_symmetry.space_group_name_H-M   'P 1'
#
loop_
_entity.id
_entity.type
_entity.pdbx_description
1 polymer ?
#
loop_
_entity_poly.entity_id
_entity_poly.type
_entity_poly.pdbx_seq_one_letter_code
_entity_poly.pdbx_strand_id
1 'polypeptide(L)'
;LAAMIPHLGSMNTTPAPPIPEWEHGDTAPPDELVNIYHNWDEIRRTMWDYVSIVRTDKRLLRASVRLRNLDREVRDFYWGYRVNADVLELRNLVTVASLVVECAMQRKESRGLHYTLDFPETDPQFRRDTITYRP
;
A
#
# COMPACT_ATOMS: atom_id res chain seq x y z
N LEU A 1 40.66 13.23 8.10
CA LEU A 1 40.00 12.30 7.16
C LEU A 1 38.56 12.78 6.95
N ALA A 2 38.33 13.43 5.79
CA ALA A 2 37.08 13.96 5.21
C ALA A 2 36.16 14.82 6.12
N ALA A 3 36.00 16.14 6.04
CA ALA A 3 36.27 17.14 4.99
C ALA A 3 35.76 16.75 3.58
N MET A 4 34.46 16.41 3.42
CA MET A 4 33.82 16.39 2.10
C MET A 4 32.27 16.34 2.07
N ILE A 5 31.53 17.22 2.77
CA ILE A 5 30.12 17.50 2.42
C ILE A 5 29.82 19.02 2.56
N PRO A 6 29.99 19.84 1.50
CA PRO A 6 29.86 21.29 1.58
C PRO A 6 28.42 21.86 1.48
N HIS A 7 27.37 21.03 1.43
CA HIS A 7 26.02 21.49 1.04
C HIS A 7 24.94 21.40 2.13
N LEU A 8 25.27 20.97 3.35
CA LEU A 8 24.35 21.11 4.48
C LEU A 8 24.51 22.51 5.09
N GLY A 9 24.20 23.53 4.29
CA GLY A 9 23.87 24.85 4.83
C GLY A 9 22.74 24.66 5.84
N SER A 10 22.88 25.30 7.01
CA SER A 10 21.89 25.33 8.09
C SER A 10 20.47 25.20 7.54
N MET A 11 19.86 24.02 7.72
CA MET A 11 18.45 23.86 7.43
C MET A 11 17.73 24.76 8.43
N ASN A 12 17.28 25.93 7.96
CA ASN A 12 16.35 26.77 8.70
C ASN A 12 15.15 25.89 9.06
N THR A 13 15.11 25.43 10.31
CA THR A 13 13.96 24.72 10.86
C THR A 13 12.90 25.77 11.14
N THR A 14 12.24 26.25 10.09
CA THR A 14 11.00 27.01 10.26
C THR A 14 10.07 26.13 11.10
N PRO A 15 9.61 26.59 12.28
CA PRO A 15 8.72 25.79 13.08
C PRO A 15 7.48 25.46 12.25
N ALA A 16 7.13 24.17 12.21
CA ALA A 16 5.94 23.71 11.51
C ALA A 16 4.72 24.49 12.04
N PRO A 17 3.79 24.90 11.17
CA PRO A 17 2.56 25.51 11.63
C PRO A 17 1.82 24.55 12.58
N PRO A 18 1.10 25.09 13.59
CA PRO A 18 0.31 24.24 14.48
C PRO A 18 -0.72 23.46 13.66
N ILE A 19 -0.79 22.15 13.89
CA ILE A 19 -1.76 21.28 13.26
C ILE A 19 -3.11 21.51 13.98
N PRO A 20 -4.20 21.82 13.27
CA PRO A 20 -5.51 21.99 13.89
C PRO A 20 -5.97 20.69 14.55
N GLU A 21 -6.76 20.79 15.62
CA GLU A 21 -7.42 19.62 16.19
C GLU A 21 -8.33 18.97 15.15
N TRP A 22 -8.43 17.64 15.20
CA TRP A 22 -9.31 16.92 14.30
C TRP A 22 -10.77 17.18 14.68
N GLU A 23 -11.52 17.79 13.78
CA GLU A 23 -12.96 17.96 13.95
C GLU A 23 -13.71 16.77 13.35
N HIS A 24 -14.42 16.03 14.21
CA HIS A 24 -15.36 14.99 13.77
C HIS A 24 -16.75 15.63 13.62
N GLY A 25 -17.38 15.52 12.46
CA GLY A 25 -18.77 15.95 12.27
C GLY A 25 -19.77 15.09 13.06
N ASP A 26 -21.06 15.13 12.67
CA ASP A 26 -22.15 14.36 13.30
C ASP A 26 -22.12 12.87 12.89
N THR A 27 -20.92 12.29 12.84
CA THR A 27 -20.69 10.93 12.37
C THR A 27 -20.92 9.94 13.50
N ALA A 28 -21.59 8.83 13.18
CA ALA A 28 -21.83 7.75 14.13
C ALA A 28 -20.50 7.12 14.59
N PRO A 29 -20.39 6.73 15.88
CA PRO A 29 -19.28 5.88 16.30
C PRO A 29 -19.29 4.58 15.47
N PRO A 30 -18.12 3.98 15.20
CA PRO A 30 -18.06 2.75 14.41
C PRO A 30 -18.68 1.60 15.21
N ASP A 31 -19.93 1.24 14.89
CA ASP A 31 -20.60 0.04 15.41
C ASP A 31 -19.90 -1.24 14.90
N GLU A 32 -19.28 -1.15 13.72
CA GLU A 32 -18.80 -2.31 12.98
C GLU A 32 -17.27 -2.49 13.02
N LEU A 33 -16.63 -2.30 14.18
CA LEU A 33 -15.18 -2.57 14.33
C LEU A 33 -14.79 -3.99 13.89
N VAL A 34 -15.71 -4.96 14.00
CA VAL A 34 -15.52 -6.33 13.52
C VAL A 34 -15.18 -6.39 12.02
N ASN A 35 -15.75 -5.50 11.21
CA ASN A 35 -15.51 -5.44 9.77
C ASN A 35 -14.07 -5.00 9.47
N ILE A 36 -13.49 -4.12 10.30
CA ILE A 36 -12.09 -3.71 10.17
C ILE A 36 -11.16 -4.92 10.36
N TYR A 37 -11.37 -5.70 11.41
CA TYR A 37 -10.56 -6.87 11.71
C TYR A 37 -10.68 -7.95 10.63
N HIS A 38 -11.89 -8.16 10.09
CA HIS A 38 -12.09 -9.06 8.96
C HIS A 38 -11.33 -8.61 7.72
N ASN A 39 -11.40 -7.31 7.40
CA ASN A 39 -10.68 -6.75 6.25
C ASN A 39 -9.16 -6.83 6.41
N TRP A 40 -8.62 -6.62 7.62
CA TRP A 40 -7.20 -6.86 7.89
C TRP A 40 -6.79 -8.31 7.62
N ASP A 41 -7.58 -9.27 8.09
CA ASP A 41 -7.28 -10.68 7.85
C ASP A 41 -7.40 -11.05 6.37
N GLU A 42 -8.38 -10.48 5.66
CA GLU A 42 -8.54 -10.70 4.22
C GLU A 42 -7.37 -10.14 3.41
N ILE A 43 -6.89 -8.93 3.73
CA ILE A 43 -5.69 -8.35 3.09
C ILE A 43 -4.49 -9.27 3.34
N ARG A 44 -4.28 -9.68 4.60
CA ARG A 44 -3.15 -10.54 4.97
C ARG A 44 -3.17 -11.86 4.21
N ARG A 45 -4.31 -12.55 4.18
CA ARG A 45 -4.48 -13.81 3.43
C ARG A 45 -4.30 -13.61 1.94
N THR A 46 -4.87 -12.55 1.37
CA THR A 46 -4.72 -12.22 -0.06
C THR A 46 -3.25 -12.04 -0.44
N MET A 47 -2.48 -11.31 0.36
CA MET A 47 -1.05 -11.10 0.11
C MET A 47 -0.25 -12.39 0.28
N TRP A 48 -0.57 -13.20 1.29
CA TRP A 48 0.09 -14.50 1.54
C TRP A 48 -0.18 -15.51 0.41
N ASP A 49 -1.43 -15.68 0.01
CA ASP A 49 -1.83 -16.73 -0.93
C ASP A 49 -1.42 -16.42 -2.38
N TYR A 50 -1.39 -15.14 -2.75
CA TYR A 50 -1.23 -14.72 -4.14
C TYR A 50 0.03 -13.91 -4.45
N VAL A 51 0.65 -13.30 -3.43
CA VAL A 51 1.76 -12.34 -3.60
C VAL A 51 3.01 -12.77 -2.80
N SER A 52 3.06 -14.05 -2.39
CA SER A 52 4.23 -14.67 -1.76
C SER A 52 5.41 -14.81 -2.73
N ILE A 53 6.44 -15.56 -2.33
CA ILE A 53 7.73 -15.68 -3.02
C ILE A 53 7.53 -16.07 -4.50
N VAL A 54 6.64 -17.03 -4.78
CA VAL A 54 6.38 -17.53 -6.13
C VAL A 54 5.06 -16.97 -6.66
N ARG A 55 5.14 -16.19 -7.73
CA ARG A 55 4.01 -15.46 -8.31
C ARG A 55 3.59 -16.04 -9.66
N THR A 56 2.35 -15.77 -10.02
CA THR A 56 1.84 -15.93 -11.39
C THR A 56 0.90 -14.79 -11.71
N ASP A 57 0.80 -14.42 -12.97
CA ASP A 57 -0.12 -13.38 -13.47
C ASP A 57 -1.57 -13.67 -13.05
N LYS A 58 -1.97 -14.95 -13.10
CA LYS A 58 -3.30 -15.39 -12.67
C LYS A 58 -3.54 -15.14 -11.17
N ARG A 59 -2.54 -15.38 -10.31
CA ARG A 59 -2.65 -15.13 -8.86
C ARG A 59 -2.64 -13.64 -8.56
N LEU A 60 -1.74 -12.88 -9.20
CA LEU A 60 -1.68 -11.43 -9.03
C LEU A 60 -2.98 -10.74 -9.48
N LEU A 61 -3.58 -11.18 -10.58
CA LEU A 61 -4.89 -10.69 -11.02
C LEU A 61 -5.99 -10.98 -9.98
N ARG A 62 -5.99 -12.19 -9.38
CA ARG A 62 -6.93 -12.55 -8.31
C ARG A 62 -6.75 -11.69 -7.06
N ALA A 63 -5.51 -11.34 -6.71
CA ALA A 63 -5.21 -10.43 -5.61
C ALA A 63 -5.70 -9.02 -5.92
N SER A 64 -5.42 -8.50 -7.12
CA SER A 64 -5.84 -7.17 -7.57
C SER A 64 -7.36 -6.99 -7.49
N VAL A 65 -8.13 -7.99 -7.94
CA VAL A 65 -9.60 -7.93 -7.87
C VAL A 65 -10.10 -7.86 -6.42
N ARG A 66 -9.52 -8.66 -5.52
CA ARG A 66 -9.89 -8.65 -4.09
C ARG A 66 -9.55 -7.33 -3.42
N LEU A 67 -8.31 -6.86 -3.61
CA LEU A 67 -7.85 -5.59 -3.04
C LEU A 67 -8.67 -4.40 -3.55
N ARG A 68 -9.16 -4.44 -4.79
CA ARG A 68 -10.06 -3.41 -5.34
C ARG A 68 -11.42 -3.38 -4.65
N ASN A 69 -11.97 -4.56 -4.32
CA ASN A 69 -13.23 -4.63 -3.58
C ASN A 69 -13.04 -4.11 -2.15
N LEU A 70 -11.98 -4.55 -1.48
CA LEU A 70 -11.61 -4.07 -0.15
C LEU A 70 -11.37 -2.55 -0.14
N ASP A 71 -10.66 -1.99 -1.13
CA ASP A 71 -10.43 -0.54 -1.21
C ASP A 71 -11.75 0.23 -1.34
N ARG A 72 -12.77 -0.32 -2.01
CA ARG A 72 -14.11 0.28 -2.07
C ARG A 72 -14.80 0.24 -0.71
N GLU A 73 -14.85 -0.94 -0.08
CA GLU A 73 -15.49 -1.11 1.23
C GLU A 73 -14.86 -0.22 2.30
N VAL A 74 -13.52 -0.11 2.29
CA VAL A 74 -12.77 0.76 3.21
C VAL A 74 -13.07 2.24 2.95
N ARG A 75 -13.24 2.66 1.69
CA ARG A 75 -13.63 4.05 1.37
C ARG A 75 -15.05 4.36 1.84
N ASP A 76 -15.99 3.45 1.62
CA ASP A 76 -17.38 3.63 2.05
C ASP A 76 -17.45 3.73 3.58
N PHE A 77 -16.69 2.89 4.29
CA PHE A 77 -16.56 2.98 5.74
C PHE A 77 -15.89 4.28 6.21
N TYR A 78 -14.83 4.71 5.54
CA TYR A 78 -14.11 5.96 5.88
C TYR A 78 -15.01 7.19 5.81
N TRP A 79 -15.94 7.25 4.86
CA TRP A 79 -16.87 8.37 4.72
C TRP A 79 -18.13 8.25 5.59
N GLY A 80 -18.51 7.03 6.00
CA GLY A 80 -19.72 6.77 6.78
C GLY A 80 -19.57 6.91 8.29
N TYR A 81 -18.36 6.78 8.84
CA TYR A 81 -18.12 6.66 10.29
C TYR A 81 -17.05 7.60 10.82
N ARG A 82 -17.01 7.81 12.15
CA ARG A 82 -15.92 8.58 12.77
C ARG A 82 -14.57 7.94 12.46
N VAL A 83 -13.70 8.71 11.82
CA VAL A 83 -12.32 8.31 11.53
C VAL A 83 -11.57 8.08 12.85
N ASN A 84 -10.96 6.91 12.97
CA ASN A 84 -10.04 6.55 14.05
C ASN A 84 -8.75 5.96 13.47
N ALA A 85 -7.80 5.59 14.34
CA ALA A 85 -6.53 5.01 13.93
C ALA A 85 -6.71 3.73 13.10
N ASP A 86 -7.59 2.82 13.53
CA ASP A 86 -7.78 1.52 12.88
C ASP A 86 -8.27 1.66 11.42
N VAL A 87 -9.18 2.60 11.16
CA VAL A 87 -9.68 2.89 9.80
C VAL A 87 -8.57 3.46 8.92
N LEU A 88 -7.74 4.35 9.47
CA LEU A 88 -6.61 4.92 8.74
C LEU A 88 -5.56 3.85 8.42
N GLU A 89 -5.27 2.96 9.37
CA GLU A 89 -4.38 1.83 9.17
C GLU A 89 -4.91 0.89 8.09
N LEU A 90 -6.19 0.53 8.13
CA LEU A 90 -6.82 -0.29 7.11
C LEU A 90 -6.74 0.35 5.71
N ARG A 91 -7.02 1.65 5.61
CA ARG A 91 -6.86 2.42 4.36
C ARG A 91 -5.43 2.36 3.85
N ASN A 92 -4.44 2.54 4.72
CA ASN A 92 -3.04 2.51 4.31
C ASN A 92 -2.62 1.10 3.87
N LEU A 93 -3.04 0.05 4.59
CA LEU A 93 -2.73 -1.34 4.26
C LEU A 93 -3.26 -1.74 2.89
N VAL A 94 -4.53 -1.47 2.59
CA VAL A 94 -5.11 -1.83 1.28
C VAL A 94 -4.43 -1.05 0.13
N THR A 95 -4.01 0.19 0.40
CA THR A 95 -3.29 1.02 -0.57
C THR A 95 -1.92 0.42 -0.89
N VAL A 96 -1.11 0.16 0.13
CA VAL A 96 0.23 -0.39 -0.03
C VAL A 96 0.17 -1.77 -0.69
N ALA A 97 -0.77 -2.62 -0.26
CA ALA A 97 -0.99 -3.93 -0.87
C ALA A 97 -1.31 -3.81 -2.38
N SER A 98 -2.20 -2.89 -2.75
CA SER A 98 -2.56 -2.66 -4.16
C SER A 98 -1.37 -2.19 -5.00
N LEU A 99 -0.58 -1.24 -4.49
CA LEU A 99 0.62 -0.75 -5.18
C LEU A 99 1.66 -1.88 -5.38
N VAL A 100 1.85 -2.75 -4.38
CA VAL A 100 2.74 -3.91 -4.49
C VAL A 100 2.26 -4.88 -5.58
N VAL A 101 0.95 -5.19 -5.61
CA VAL A 101 0.39 -6.07 -6.63
C VAL A 101 0.52 -5.46 -8.02
N GLU A 102 0.22 -4.18 -8.19
CA GLU A 102 0.37 -3.47 -9.46
C GLU A 102 1.83 -3.47 -9.94
N CYS A 103 2.78 -3.19 -9.05
CA CYS A 103 4.21 -3.27 -9.36
C CYS A 103 4.61 -4.68 -9.82
N ALA A 104 4.14 -5.72 -9.12
CA ALA A 104 4.42 -7.11 -9.46
C ALA A 104 3.80 -7.50 -10.81
N MET A 105 2.60 -7.00 -11.12
CA MET A 105 1.91 -7.27 -12.39
C MET A 105 2.59 -6.58 -13.58
N GLN A 106 3.13 -5.38 -13.40
CA GLN A 106 3.83 -4.65 -14.46
C GLN A 106 5.19 -5.28 -14.80
N ARG A 107 5.81 -5.96 -13.84
CA ARG A 107 7.20 -6.45 -13.94
C ARG A 107 7.26 -7.87 -14.50
N LYS A 108 7.38 -7.97 -15.82
CA LYS A 108 7.38 -9.22 -16.61
C LYS A 108 8.79 -9.85 -16.72
N GLU A 109 9.47 -9.98 -15.59
CA GLU A 109 10.74 -10.70 -15.46
C GLU A 109 10.83 -11.31 -14.05
N SER A 110 11.83 -12.16 -13.80
CA SER A 110 12.18 -12.61 -12.46
C SER A 110 13.57 -12.10 -12.07
N ARG A 111 13.67 -11.44 -10.92
CA ARG A 111 14.93 -10.88 -10.38
C ARG A 111 14.86 -10.71 -8.87
N GLY A 112 15.86 -11.21 -8.15
CA GLY A 112 15.91 -11.10 -6.70
C GLY A 112 14.70 -11.77 -6.03
N LEU A 113 14.00 -11.03 -5.15
CA LEU A 113 12.81 -11.54 -4.44
C LEU A 113 11.51 -11.49 -5.29
N HIS A 114 11.55 -10.87 -6.46
CA HIS A 114 10.45 -10.90 -7.42
C HIS A 114 10.64 -12.09 -8.36
N TYR A 115 9.98 -13.21 -8.06
CA TYR A 115 9.99 -14.41 -8.89
C TYR A 115 8.58 -14.74 -9.39
N THR A 116 8.42 -14.83 -10.71
CA THR A 116 7.16 -15.15 -11.39
C THR A 116 7.37 -16.31 -12.37
N LEU A 117 6.50 -17.32 -12.32
CA LEU A 117 6.61 -18.51 -13.17
C LEU A 117 6.31 -18.21 -14.65
N ASP A 118 5.54 -17.17 -14.92
CA ASP A 118 5.18 -16.78 -16.29
C ASP A 118 6.37 -16.10 -17.02
N PHE A 119 7.34 -15.56 -16.26
CA PHE A 119 8.54 -14.88 -16.76
C PHE A 119 9.75 -15.24 -15.88
N PRO A 120 10.30 -16.47 -16.01
CA PRO A 120 11.33 -16.98 -15.11
C PRO A 120 12.71 -16.34 -15.31
N GLU A 121 12.95 -15.75 -16.47
CA GLU A 121 14.23 -15.13 -16.82
C GLU A 121 14.28 -13.64 -16.47
N THR A 122 15.50 -13.13 -16.32
CA THR A 122 15.72 -11.68 -16.21
C THR A 122 15.64 -11.01 -17.58
N ASP A 123 15.09 -9.80 -17.64
CA ASP A 123 15.03 -8.97 -18.85
C ASP A 123 15.70 -7.61 -18.60
N PRO A 124 16.73 -7.23 -19.39
CA PRO A 124 17.42 -5.95 -19.28
C PRO A 124 16.50 -4.71 -19.35
N GLN A 125 15.34 -4.78 -20.03
CA GLN A 125 14.38 -3.68 -20.12
C GLN A 125 13.78 -3.28 -18.76
N PHE A 126 13.74 -4.23 -17.82
CA PHE A 126 13.22 -4.05 -16.47
C PHE A 126 14.33 -3.79 -15.43
N ARG A 127 15.57 -3.53 -15.86
CA ARG A 127 16.70 -3.16 -14.98
C ARG A 127 16.64 -1.68 -14.58
N ARG A 128 15.51 -1.29 -14.01
CA ARG A 128 15.15 0.04 -13.52
C ARG A 128 14.14 -0.08 -12.39
N ASP A 129 14.04 0.95 -11.57
CA ASP A 129 13.05 0.98 -10.49
C ASP A 129 11.63 1.10 -11.05
N THR A 130 10.69 0.39 -10.44
CA THR A 130 9.26 0.55 -10.75
C THR A 130 8.74 1.77 -10.02
N ILE A 131 8.25 2.75 -10.77
CA ILE A 131 7.61 3.95 -10.23
C ILE A 131 6.11 3.81 -10.45
N THR A 132 5.34 3.78 -9.36
CA THR A 132 3.88 3.75 -9.38
C THR A 132 3.31 4.83 -8.48
N TYR A 133 2.07 5.24 -8.75
CA TYR A 133 1.33 6.22 -7.97
C TYR A 133 -0.07 5.68 -7.72
N ARG A 134 -0.63 6.03 -6.56
CA ARG A 134 -2.05 5.79 -6.32
C ARG A 134 -2.85 6.71 -7.27
N PRO A 135 -3.75 6.18 -8.10
CA PRO A 135 -4.63 7.01 -8.93
C PRO A 135 -5.63 7.81 -8.09
#